data_AF-A0AB35RUP0-F1
#
_entry.id   AF-A0AB35RUP0-F1
#
_cell.length_a   1.000
_cell.length_b   1.000
_cell.length_c   1.000
_cell.angle_alpha   90.00
_cell.angle_beta   90.00
_cell.angle_gamma   90.00
#
_symmetry.space_group_name_H-M   'P 1'
#
loop_
_entity.id
_entity.type
_entity.pdbx_description
1 polymer ?
#
loop_
_entity_poly.entity_id
_entity_poly.type
_entity_poly.pdbx_seq_one_letter_code
_entity_poly.pdbx_strand_id
1 'polypeptide(L)' 'MISNIHLRCPKCHGSQYRVSHFDVTETNPYGAKCIFCKTVMVTNDCYSSLATMHPVPLVRNITATHIV' A
#
# COMPACT_ATOMS: atom_id res chain seq x y z
N MET A 1 3.48 -5.49 -20.96
CA MET A 1 3.86 -5.80 -19.57
C MET A 1 3.11 -4.81 -18.69
N ILE A 2 2.10 -5.24 -17.94
CA ILE A 2 1.40 -4.36 -16.99
C ILE A 2 2.13 -4.51 -15.66
N SER A 3 2.91 -3.50 -15.29
CA SER A 3 3.53 -3.44 -13.97
C SER A 3 2.41 -3.28 -12.94
N ASN A 4 2.17 -4.33 -12.15
CA ASN A 4 1.15 -4.30 -11.10
C ASN A 4 1.63 -3.39 -9.96
N ILE A 5 1.25 -2.12 -10.00
CA ILE A 5 1.50 -1.17 -8.91
C ILE A 5 0.64 -1.53 -7.70
N HIS A 6 1.28 -1.89 -6.59
CA HIS A 6 0.58 -2.24 -5.36
C HIS A 6 0.46 -1.01 -4.45
N LEU A 7 -0.67 -0.31 -4.57
CA LEU A 7 -1.01 0.86 -3.76
C LEU A 7 -1.78 0.47 -2.50
N ARG A 8 -1.41 1.05 -1.36
CA ARG A 8 -2.07 0.85 -0.05
C ARG A 8 -2.33 2.19 0.63
N CYS A 9 -3.46 2.28 1.32
CA CYS A 9 -3.76 3.44 2.15
C CYS A 9 -2.84 3.43 3.38
N PRO A 10 -2.12 4.54 3.70
CA PRO A 10 -1.29 4.61 4.90
C PRO A 10 -2.09 4.59 6.21
N LYS A 11 -3.41 4.86 6.15
CA LYS A 11 -4.27 4.98 7.33
C LYS A 11 -4.93 3.66 7.72
N CYS A 12 -5.47 2.92 6.74
CA CYS A 12 -6.22 1.69 6.97
C CYS A 12 -5.59 0.46 6.33
N HIS A 13 -4.45 0.61 5.65
CA HIS A 13 -3.77 -0.43 4.88
C HIS A 13 -4.61 -1.07 3.75
N GLY A 14 -5.80 -0.52 3.49
CA GLY A 14 -6.68 -0.96 2.41
C GLY A 14 -6.10 -0.69 1.03
N SER A 15 -6.39 -1.58 0.08
CA SER A 15 -5.95 -1.50 -1.32
C SER A 15 -7.04 -0.96 -2.25
N GLN A 16 -8.25 -0.67 -1.76
CA GLN A 16 -9.32 -0.08 -2.58
C GLN A 16 -9.18 1.43 -2.69
N TYR A 17 -9.19 1.92 -3.93
CA TYR A 17 -9.10 3.34 -4.24
C TYR A 17 -9.94 3.73 -5.45
N ARG A 18 -10.21 5.03 -5.52
CA ARG A 18 -10.68 5.70 -6.73
C ARG A 18 -9.55 6.54 -7.31
N VAL A 19 -9.60 6.78 -8.62
CA VAL A 19 -8.72 7.70 -9.32
C VAL A 19 -9.47 9.00 -9.58
N SER A 20 -8.79 10.13 -9.37
CA SER A 20 -9.35 11.46 -9.56
C SER A 20 -8.29 12.38 -10.15
N HIS A 21 -8.59 13.02 -11.28
CA HIS A 21 -7.69 13.96 -11.95
C HIS A 21 -7.34 15.17 -11.05
N PHE A 22 -8.24 15.54 -10.15
CA PHE A 22 -8.01 16.63 -9.19
C PHE A 22 -7.04 16.24 -8.06
N ASP A 23 -6.87 14.93 -7.81
CA ASP A 23 -5.99 14.42 -6.77
C ASP A 23 -4.59 14.04 -7.33
N VAL A 24 -4.32 14.32 -8.61
CA VAL A 24 -3.01 14.09 -9.24
C VAL A 24 -2.02 15.16 -8.79
N THR A 25 -0.92 14.73 -8.20
CA THR A 25 0.19 15.60 -7.77
C THR A 25 1.53 14.95 -8.09
N GLU A 26 2.64 15.68 -7.92
CA GLU A 26 3.99 15.09 -8.07
C GLU A 26 4.21 13.87 -7.16
N THR A 27 3.62 13.89 -5.96
CA THR A 27 3.69 12.79 -4.98
C THR A 27 2.57 11.74 -5.15
N ASN A 28 1.59 11.99 -6.02
CA ASN A 28 0.49 11.08 -6.33
C ASN A 28 0.18 11.13 -7.83
N PRO A 29 1.10 10.64 -8.68
CA PRO A 29 0.96 10.76 -10.14
C PRO A 29 -0.25 9.99 -10.68
N TYR A 30 -0.74 8.99 -9.94
CA TYR A 30 -1.90 8.18 -10.30
C TYR A 30 -3.23 8.77 -9.84
N GLY A 31 -3.22 9.88 -9.08
CA GLY A 31 -4.45 10.45 -8.51
C GLY A 31 -5.21 9.47 -7.61
N ALA A 32 -4.50 8.52 -6.98
CA ALA A 32 -5.09 7.40 -6.26
C ALA A 32 -5.43 7.79 -4.82
N LYS A 33 -6.72 7.66 -4.47
CA LYS A 33 -7.25 8.00 -3.15
C LYS A 33 -8.06 6.87 -2.57
N CYS A 34 -7.79 6.50 -1.32
CA CYS A 34 -8.54 5.45 -0.63
C CYS A 34 -10.04 5.79 -0.60
N ILE A 35 -10.90 4.84 -0.97
CA ILE A 35 -12.37 5.04 -1.00
C ILE A 35 -12.92 5.32 0.41
N PHE A 36 -12.32 4.67 1.42
CA PHE A 36 -12.77 4.78 2.81
C PHE A 36 -12.17 6.00 3.52
N CYS A 37 -10.85 6.07 3.61
CA CYS A 37 -10.17 7.12 4.39
C CYS A 37 -10.04 8.45 3.64
N LYS A 38 -10.27 8.47 2.33
CA LYS A 38 -10.02 9.62 1.45
C LYS A 38 -8.56 10.13 1.55
N THR A 39 -7.63 9.29 1.97
CA THR A 39 -6.19 9.60 2.01
C THR A 39 -5.53 9.18 0.69
N VAL A 40 -4.53 9.94 0.26
CA VAL A 40 -3.66 9.56 -0.87
C VAL A 40 -3.02 8.19 -0.59
N MET A 41 -3.01 7.33 -1.59
CA MET A 41 -2.38 6.02 -1.47
C MET A 41 -0.87 6.10 -1.70
N VAL A 42 -0.14 5.18 -1.10
CA VAL A 42 1.31 5.03 -1.26
C VAL A 42 1.63 3.66 -1.83
N THR A 43 2.71 3.54 -2.60
CA THR A 43 3.20 2.24 -3.06
C THR A 43 3.86 1.48 -1.90
N ASN A 44 3.85 0.15 -1.96
CA ASN A 44 4.41 -0.69 -0.90
C ASN A 44 5.93 -0.51 -0.73
N ASP A 45 6.63 -0.07 -1.78
CA ASP A 45 8.03 0.32 -1.75
C ASP A 45 8.29 1.50 -0.80
N CYS A 46 7.35 2.44 -0.65
CA CYS A 46 7.44 3.52 0.35
C CYS A 46 7.20 3.04 1.79
N TYR A 47 6.42 1.97 1.97
CA TYR A 47 6.20 1.37 3.29
C TYR A 47 7.51 0.84 3.88
N SER A 48 8.37 0.24 3.04
CA SER A 48 9.65 -0.30 3.48
C SER A 48 10.59 0.78 4.02
N SER A 49 10.54 2.00 3.46
CA SER A 49 11.38 3.13 3.87
C SER A 49 10.83 3.89 5.09
N LEU A 50 9.51 3.88 5.32
CA LEU A 50 8.93 4.40 6.57
C LEU A 50 8.99 3.39 7.73
N ALA A 51 9.08 2.08 7.41
CA ALA A 51 9.19 1.02 8.40
C ALA A 51 10.58 0.88 9.04
N THR A 52 11.60 1.62 8.56
CA THR A 52 12.95 1.58 9.16
C THR A 52 13.06 2.35 10.49
N MET A 53 11.96 2.94 10.99
CA MET A 53 11.90 3.58 12.31
C MET A 53 11.09 2.75 13.35
N HIS A 54 10.99 1.43 13.18
CA HIS A 54 10.61 0.51 14.27
C HIS A 54 11.35 -0.83 14.12
N PRO A 55 11.80 -1.49 15.22
CA PRO A 55 12.41 -2.80 15.15
C PRO A 55 11.38 -3.80 14.66
N VAL A 56 11.61 -4.35 13.47
CA VAL A 56 10.82 -5.43 12.89
C VAL A 56 11.06 -6.68 13.75
N PRO A 57 10.06 -7.27 14.44
CA PRO A 57 10.15 -8.68 14.75
C PRO A 57 9.95 -9.41 13.43
N LEU A 58 11.03 -10.03 12.96
CA LEU A 58 11.07 -10.92 11.81
C LEU A 58 10.18 -12.13 12.09
N VAL A 59 8.87 -12.01 11.90
CA VAL A 59 7.97 -13.18 11.87
C VAL A 59 7.89 -13.64 10.42
N ARG A 60 8.94 -14.34 10.00
CA ARG A 60 8.77 -15.38 9.00
C ARG A 60 7.95 -16.49 9.65
N ASN A 61 6.67 -16.59 9.33
CA ASN A 61 6.02 -17.89 9.41
C ASN A 61 5.18 -18.14 8.17
N ILE A 62 5.89 -18.59 7.15
CA ILE A 62 5.34 -19.30 6.01
C ILE A 62 5.12 -20.73 6.51
N THR A 63 3.89 -21.12 6.81
CA THR A 63 3.50 -22.52 6.76
C THR A 63 2.02 -22.63 6.42
N ALA A 64 1.73 -22.60 5.13
CA ALA A 64 0.59 -23.33 4.59
C ALA A 64 1.09 -24.74 4.27
N THR A 65 0.68 -25.73 5.06
CA THR A 65 0.80 -27.17 4.78
C THR A 65 -0.20 -27.85 5.72
N HIS A 66 -1.41 -28.13 5.25
CA HIS A 66 -1.88 -29.40 4.68
C HIS A 66 -2.51 -30.32 5.75
N ILE A 67 -3.81 -30.60 5.55
CA ILE A 67 -4.55 -31.85 5.81
C ILE A 67 -4.29 -32.58 7.13
N VAL A 68 -5.30 -32.62 8.00
CA VAL A 68 -5.89 -33.86 8.56
C VAL A 68 -7.41 -33.68 8.60
#